data_AF-A0A924RUV8-F1
#
_entry.id   AF-A0A924RUV8-F1
#
_cell.length_a   1.000
_cell.length_b   1.000
_cell.length_c   1.000
_cell.angle_alpha   90.00
_cell.angle_beta   90.00
_cell.angle_gamma   90.00
#
_symmetry.space_group_name_H-M   'P 1'
#
loop_
_entity.id
_entity.type
_entity.pdbx_description
1 polymer ?
#
loop_
_entity_poly.entity_id
_entity_poly.type
_entity_poly.pdbx_seq_one_letter_code
_entity_poly.pdbx_strand_id
1 'polypeptide(L)'
;MKKLLPFLIVFQLFISFANAQTCTPPTGGAITGDANGCVDRVGTYKISGVNGATTYNWVVSGPATASKVSDDIYSLVFNGPGTVNISVTPVNQANGSCSGVPINYAVSVSATPNKPTIVQTGQTLTTSVASSYQWYLGSTLLSNQTSQTISPTQPGQYRVQIKGAAPASCGIFSDPFNYVVTAIKEDNKFDGLTFYPNPVTTTIHVEFVQKFDVEFFDISGRKTLQKSNLKGKEEINLSQLNRGMYIMRVNSGGKFAIRKLILQ
;
A
#
# COMPACT_ATOMS: atom_id res chain seq x y z
N MET A 1 -32.43 -64.97 91.31
CA MET A 1 -31.96 -65.41 89.98
C MET A 1 -32.74 -64.70 88.89
N LYS A 2 -32.15 -63.72 88.21
CA LYS A 2 -32.49 -63.32 86.82
C LYS A 2 -31.28 -62.55 86.30
N LYS A 3 -30.72 -63.08 85.21
CA LYS A 3 -29.42 -62.77 84.62
C LYS A 3 -29.42 -61.35 84.02
N LEU A 4 -28.34 -60.59 84.25
CA LEU A 4 -27.97 -59.46 83.40
C LEU A 4 -27.62 -59.98 82.00
N LEU A 5 -28.26 -59.41 80.96
CA LEU A 5 -27.86 -59.55 79.56
C LEU A 5 -27.10 -58.27 79.17
N PRO A 6 -25.92 -58.34 78.53
CA PRO A 6 -25.21 -57.13 78.15
C PRO A 6 -25.85 -56.49 76.91
N PHE A 7 -25.94 -55.17 76.99
CA PHE A 7 -26.44 -54.25 75.99
C PHE A 7 -25.47 -54.23 74.78
N LEU A 8 -25.90 -54.74 73.63
CA LEU A 8 -25.14 -54.62 72.37
C LEU A 8 -25.69 -53.42 71.59
N ILE A 9 -25.11 -52.24 71.81
CA ILE A 9 -25.37 -51.05 70.99
C ILE A 9 -24.65 -51.25 69.66
N VAL A 10 -25.38 -51.62 68.62
CA VAL A 10 -24.88 -51.58 67.25
C VAL A 10 -24.88 -50.13 66.80
N PHE A 11 -23.73 -49.47 66.93
CA PHE A 11 -23.50 -48.15 66.34
C PHE A 11 -23.35 -48.36 64.82
N GLN A 12 -24.45 -48.31 64.07
CA GLN A 12 -24.36 -48.21 62.61
C GLN A 12 -23.76 -46.85 62.27
N LEU A 13 -22.45 -46.84 62.04
CA LEU A 13 -21.75 -45.74 61.42
C LEU A 13 -22.25 -45.68 59.96
N PHE A 14 -23.25 -44.85 59.69
CA PHE A 14 -23.54 -44.42 58.33
C PHE A 14 -22.37 -43.54 57.89
N ILE A 15 -21.31 -44.15 57.36
CA ILE A 15 -20.32 -43.45 56.56
C ILE A 15 -21.07 -43.07 55.29
N SER A 16 -21.54 -41.82 55.20
CA SER A 16 -21.87 -41.25 53.89
C SER A 16 -20.55 -41.21 53.13
N PHE A 17 -20.38 -42.11 52.16
CA PHE A 17 -19.40 -41.85 51.11
C PHE A 17 -19.87 -40.57 50.42
N ALA A 18 -19.22 -39.45 50.74
CA ALA A 18 -19.24 -38.31 49.83
C ALA A 18 -18.70 -38.88 48.51
N ASN A 19 -19.57 -39.04 47.51
CA ASN A 19 -19.14 -39.41 46.16
C ASN A 19 -17.99 -38.46 45.80
N ALA A 20 -16.78 -39.00 45.63
CA ALA A 20 -15.68 -38.22 45.11
C ALA A 20 -16.16 -37.63 43.78
N GLN A 21 -16.36 -36.32 43.73
CA GLN A 21 -16.88 -35.65 42.55
C GLN A 21 -15.84 -35.81 41.43
N THR A 22 -16.04 -36.79 40.55
CA THR A 22 -15.11 -37.06 39.44
C THR A 22 -15.47 -36.14 38.28
N CYS A 23 -14.77 -35.00 38.18
CA CYS A 23 -14.81 -34.21 36.96
C CYS A 23 -13.82 -34.77 35.94
N THR A 24 -14.28 -35.02 34.72
CA THR A 24 -13.42 -35.43 33.59
C THR A 24 -12.90 -34.20 32.85
N PRO A 25 -11.57 -33.95 32.82
CA PRO A 25 -11.00 -32.79 32.14
C PRO A 25 -11.37 -32.75 30.66
N PRO A 26 -11.75 -31.59 30.11
CA PRO A 26 -11.93 -31.43 28.69
C PRO A 26 -10.67 -31.80 27.89
N THR A 27 -10.85 -32.37 26.71
CA THR A 27 -9.74 -32.78 25.83
C THR A 27 -9.96 -32.34 24.39
N GLY A 28 -8.86 -32.25 23.63
CA GLY A 28 -8.87 -31.77 22.26
C GLY A 28 -8.96 -30.24 22.15
N GLY A 29 -9.32 -29.76 20.97
CA GLY A 29 -9.42 -28.34 20.68
C GLY A 29 -8.37 -27.83 19.70
N ALA A 30 -8.79 -26.89 18.85
CA ALA A 30 -7.89 -26.06 18.06
C ALA A 30 -8.41 -24.63 18.00
N ILE A 31 -7.50 -23.66 18.14
CA ILE A 31 -7.80 -22.25 17.91
C ILE A 31 -7.64 -21.98 16.42
N THR A 32 -8.64 -21.38 15.79
CA THR A 32 -8.61 -20.92 14.39
C THR A 32 -8.69 -19.41 14.32
N GLY A 33 -7.99 -18.82 13.35
CA GLY A 33 -7.89 -17.38 13.12
C GLY A 33 -6.69 -17.07 12.22
N ASP A 34 -6.45 -15.80 11.93
CA ASP A 34 -5.29 -15.38 11.14
C ASP A 34 -3.99 -15.51 11.94
N ALA A 35 -2.97 -16.12 11.34
CA ALA A 35 -1.65 -16.25 11.95
C ALA A 35 -0.86 -14.92 11.96
N ASN A 36 -1.29 -13.95 11.15
CA ASN A 36 -0.63 -12.66 11.00
C ASN A 36 -1.66 -11.52 11.09
N GLY A 37 -1.27 -10.42 11.73
CA GLY A 37 -2.13 -9.25 11.94
C GLY A 37 -1.41 -7.94 11.61
N CYS A 38 -2.21 -6.88 11.39
CA CYS A 38 -1.69 -5.52 11.21
C CYS A 38 -2.17 -4.65 12.36
N VAL A 39 -1.31 -3.74 12.82
CA VAL A 39 -1.68 -2.72 13.81
C VAL A 39 -2.92 -1.96 13.33
N ASP A 40 -3.83 -1.67 14.27
CA ASP A 40 -5.15 -1.05 14.08
C ASP A 40 -6.15 -1.86 13.25
N ARG A 41 -5.87 -3.15 13.00
CA ARG A 41 -6.82 -4.10 12.43
C ARG A 41 -7.35 -5.04 13.52
N VAL A 42 -8.44 -5.73 13.16
CA VAL A 42 -9.12 -6.69 14.01
C VAL A 42 -8.91 -8.09 13.48
N GLY A 43 -8.56 -9.03 14.36
CA GLY A 43 -8.60 -10.46 14.10
C GLY A 43 -9.68 -11.14 14.94
N THR A 44 -10.30 -12.20 14.43
CA THR A 44 -11.29 -13.01 15.16
C THR A 44 -10.75 -14.41 15.34
N TYR A 45 -10.81 -14.92 16.57
CA TYR A 45 -10.26 -16.20 16.96
C TYR A 45 -11.32 -17.06 17.63
N LYS A 46 -11.37 -18.33 17.25
CA LYS A 46 -12.37 -19.28 17.71
C LYS A 46 -11.71 -20.55 18.22
N ILE A 47 -12.15 -21.05 19.39
CA ILE A 47 -11.83 -22.40 19.84
C ILE A 47 -12.91 -23.37 19.36
N SER A 48 -12.52 -24.54 18.84
CA SER A 48 -13.48 -25.55 18.37
C SER A 48 -12.93 -26.96 18.54
N GLY A 49 -13.81 -27.97 18.55
CA GLY A 49 -13.42 -29.38 18.63
C GLY A 49 -12.99 -29.84 20.02
N VAL A 50 -13.48 -29.18 21.08
CA VAL A 50 -13.20 -29.57 22.47
C VAL A 50 -14.31 -30.49 22.97
N ASN A 51 -13.95 -31.67 23.47
CA ASN A 51 -14.89 -32.61 24.06
C ASN A 51 -15.00 -32.39 25.57
N GLY A 52 -16.22 -32.32 26.09
CA GLY A 52 -16.50 -32.21 27.53
C GLY A 52 -16.29 -30.81 28.13
N ALA A 53 -16.00 -29.78 27.34
CA ALA A 53 -15.93 -28.41 27.83
C ALA A 53 -17.32 -27.79 27.98
N THR A 54 -17.56 -27.12 29.10
CA THR A 54 -18.77 -26.32 29.33
C THR A 54 -18.49 -24.83 29.18
N THR A 55 -17.24 -24.41 29.35
CA THR A 55 -16.80 -23.03 29.13
C THR A 55 -15.31 -22.94 28.82
N TYR A 56 -14.83 -21.74 28.47
CA TYR A 56 -13.43 -21.48 28.14
C TYR A 56 -12.89 -20.27 28.91
N ASN A 57 -11.71 -20.44 29.51
CA ASN A 57 -10.94 -19.34 30.05
C ASN A 57 -9.91 -18.86 29.02
N TRP A 58 -10.06 -17.63 28.56
CA TRP A 58 -9.18 -17.02 27.56
C TRP A 58 -8.18 -16.09 28.24
N VAL A 59 -6.90 -16.28 27.94
CA VAL A 59 -5.82 -15.37 28.31
C VAL A 59 -5.16 -14.88 27.04
N VAL A 60 -5.21 -13.57 26.83
CA VAL A 60 -4.51 -12.91 25.72
C VAL A 60 -3.40 -12.06 26.30
N SER A 61 -2.18 -12.23 25.78
CA SER A 61 -1.00 -11.47 26.18
C SER A 61 -0.28 -10.90 24.96
N GLY A 62 0.35 -9.74 25.12
CA GLY A 62 0.98 -8.99 24.03
C GLY A 62 0.21 -7.71 23.66
N PRO A 63 0.60 -7.02 22.57
CA PRO A 63 0.07 -5.70 22.21
C PRO A 63 -1.30 -5.77 21.54
N ALA A 64 -2.31 -6.31 22.23
CA ALA A 64 -3.68 -6.38 21.73
C ALA A 64 -4.72 -6.18 22.84
N THR A 65 -5.86 -5.63 22.47
CA THR A 65 -7.06 -5.60 23.31
C THR A 65 -8.00 -6.70 22.89
N ALA A 66 -8.36 -7.58 23.81
CA ALA A 66 -9.25 -8.70 23.59
C ALA A 66 -10.67 -8.37 24.05
N SER A 67 -11.65 -8.65 23.20
CA SER A 67 -13.07 -8.47 23.47
C SER A 67 -13.81 -9.80 23.26
N LYS A 68 -14.54 -10.24 24.27
CA LYS A 68 -15.36 -11.45 24.19
C LYS A 68 -16.53 -11.22 23.22
N VAL A 69 -16.68 -12.10 22.23
CA VAL A 69 -17.84 -12.11 21.31
C VAL A 69 -18.85 -13.17 21.76
N SER A 70 -18.36 -14.37 22.03
CA SER A 70 -19.07 -15.48 22.67
C SER A 70 -18.10 -16.22 23.60
N ASP A 71 -18.53 -17.30 24.22
CA ASP A 71 -17.63 -18.09 25.08
C ASP A 71 -16.48 -18.74 24.31
N ASP A 72 -16.73 -19.15 23.07
CA ASP A 72 -15.79 -19.82 22.17
C ASP A 72 -15.15 -18.87 21.14
N ILE A 73 -15.49 -17.57 21.13
CA ILE A 73 -14.99 -16.59 20.15
C ILE A 73 -14.55 -15.28 20.81
N TYR A 74 -13.33 -14.86 20.49
CA TYR A 74 -12.77 -13.56 20.88
C TYR A 74 -12.37 -12.75 19.65
N SER A 75 -12.56 -11.43 19.75
CA SER A 75 -12.08 -10.44 18.80
C SER A 75 -10.91 -9.68 19.39
N LEU A 76 -9.87 -9.47 18.59
CA LEU A 76 -8.60 -8.87 19.01
C LEU A 76 -8.34 -7.62 18.17
N VAL A 77 -8.21 -6.46 18.83
CA VAL A 77 -7.69 -5.24 18.21
C VAL A 77 -6.18 -5.20 18.44
N PHE A 78 -5.40 -5.17 17.38
CA PHE A 78 -3.93 -5.14 17.48
C PHE A 78 -3.43 -3.71 17.70
N ASN A 79 -2.87 -3.44 18.87
CA ASN A 79 -2.48 -2.08 19.30
C ASN A 79 -1.01 -1.76 19.04
N GLY A 80 -0.21 -2.73 18.62
CA GLY A 80 1.21 -2.54 18.35
C GLY A 80 1.86 -3.76 17.69
N PRO A 81 3.04 -3.58 17.08
CA PRO A 81 3.78 -4.69 16.48
C PRO A 81 4.32 -5.64 17.55
N GLY A 82 4.51 -6.91 17.17
CA GLY A 82 5.04 -7.95 18.05
C GLY A 82 4.22 -9.22 17.99
N THR A 83 4.42 -10.10 18.96
CA THR A 83 3.68 -11.37 19.06
C THR A 83 2.54 -11.23 20.06
N VAL A 84 1.33 -11.58 19.63
CA VAL A 84 0.17 -11.74 20.51
C VAL A 84 -0.04 -13.22 20.75
N ASN A 85 -0.03 -13.64 22.00
CA ASN A 85 -0.25 -15.02 22.39
C ASN A 85 -1.65 -15.18 22.97
N ILE A 86 -2.40 -16.11 22.40
CA ILE A 86 -3.73 -16.52 22.84
C ILE A 86 -3.57 -17.88 23.52
N SER A 87 -4.03 -17.99 24.75
CA SER A 87 -4.10 -19.25 25.49
C SER A 87 -5.55 -19.48 25.93
N VAL A 88 -6.12 -20.62 25.53
CA VAL A 88 -7.49 -20.99 25.88
C VAL A 88 -7.46 -22.25 26.71
N THR A 89 -7.91 -22.15 27.95
CA THR A 89 -8.06 -23.30 28.86
C THR A 89 -9.52 -23.72 28.87
N PRO A 90 -9.87 -24.89 28.29
CA PRO A 90 -11.23 -25.40 28.37
C PRO A 90 -11.53 -25.89 29.79
N VAL A 91 -12.72 -25.59 30.28
CA VAL A 91 -13.16 -25.94 31.64
C VAL A 91 -14.46 -26.72 31.57
N ASN A 92 -14.52 -27.82 32.32
CA ASN A 92 -15.76 -28.53 32.62
C ASN A 92 -16.17 -28.14 34.05
N GLN A 93 -17.34 -27.51 34.18
CA GLN A 93 -17.89 -27.10 35.48
C GLN A 93 -18.89 -28.11 36.04
N ALA A 94 -19.20 -29.19 35.32
CA ALA A 94 -20.12 -30.23 35.80
C ALA A 94 -19.42 -31.13 36.83
N ASN A 95 -19.99 -31.22 38.04
CA ASN A 95 -19.55 -32.15 39.09
C ASN A 95 -18.05 -32.02 39.45
N GLY A 96 -17.61 -30.78 39.69
CA GLY A 96 -16.27 -30.41 40.14
C GLY A 96 -15.63 -29.58 39.04
N SER A 97 -15.04 -28.43 39.32
CA SER A 97 -14.44 -27.65 38.25
C SER A 97 -13.10 -28.28 37.87
N CYS A 98 -12.98 -28.85 36.68
CA CYS A 98 -11.71 -29.35 36.15
C CYS A 98 -11.35 -28.66 34.84
N SER A 99 -10.06 -28.42 34.66
CA SER A 99 -9.49 -27.73 33.50
C SER A 99 -8.76 -28.72 32.61
N GLY A 100 -8.93 -28.58 31.29
CA GLY A 100 -8.13 -29.30 30.31
C GLY A 100 -6.75 -28.66 30.12
N VAL A 101 -5.98 -29.19 29.18
CA VAL A 101 -4.69 -28.62 28.78
C VAL A 101 -4.92 -27.32 28.01
N PRO A 102 -4.21 -26.22 28.31
CA PRO A 102 -4.32 -24.98 27.54
C PRO A 102 -3.91 -25.16 26.07
N ILE A 103 -4.74 -24.68 25.15
CA ILE A 103 -4.44 -24.59 23.73
C ILE A 103 -3.85 -23.22 23.46
N ASN A 104 -2.67 -23.17 22.81
CA ASN A 104 -1.96 -21.92 22.54
C ASN A 104 -1.97 -21.60 21.04
N TYR A 105 -2.09 -20.32 20.71
CA TYR A 105 -2.02 -19.80 19.34
C TYR A 105 -1.26 -18.48 19.34
N ALA A 106 -0.28 -18.34 18.45
CA ALA A 106 0.53 -17.13 18.34
C ALA A 106 0.19 -16.38 17.05
N VAL A 107 -0.01 -15.08 17.17
CA VAL A 107 -0.27 -14.16 16.06
C VAL A 107 0.92 -13.23 15.91
N SER A 108 1.50 -13.15 14.72
CA SER A 108 2.56 -12.20 14.43
C SER A 108 1.99 -10.90 13.87
N VAL A 109 2.13 -9.81 14.62
CA VAL A 109 1.59 -8.50 14.26
C VAL A 109 2.70 -7.60 13.70
N SER A 110 2.53 -7.11 12.48
CA SER A 110 3.44 -6.13 11.86
C SER A 110 2.90 -4.71 11.99
N ALA A 111 3.81 -3.74 12.13
CA ALA A 111 3.46 -2.33 12.07
C ALA A 111 2.89 -1.97 10.69
N THR A 112 1.90 -1.08 10.68
CA THR A 112 1.42 -0.48 9.44
C THR A 112 2.49 0.49 8.91
N PRO A 113 2.87 0.42 7.62
CA PRO A 113 3.83 1.37 7.05
C PRO A 113 3.32 2.81 7.14
N ASN A 114 4.27 3.75 7.18
CA ASN A 114 3.95 5.15 7.00
C ASN A 114 3.26 5.36 5.66
N LYS A 115 2.26 6.26 5.64
CA LYS A 115 1.52 6.57 4.42
C LYS A 115 2.48 7.07 3.32
N PRO A 116 2.47 6.46 2.13
CA PRO A 116 3.39 6.84 1.07
C PRO A 116 3.02 8.18 0.44
N THR A 117 4.03 8.92 0.03
CA THR A 117 3.91 10.20 -0.69
C THR A 117 4.48 10.06 -2.10
N ILE A 118 3.76 10.58 -3.10
CA ILE A 118 4.23 10.61 -4.49
C ILE A 118 4.86 11.97 -4.79
N VAL A 119 6.06 11.96 -5.34
CA VAL A 119 6.79 13.15 -5.81
C VAL A 119 7.09 13.00 -7.30
N GLN A 120 6.89 14.07 -8.07
CA GLN A 120 7.20 14.13 -9.49
C GLN A 120 8.53 14.86 -9.74
N THR A 121 9.43 14.21 -10.49
CA THR A 121 10.65 14.82 -11.02
C THR A 121 10.69 14.60 -12.53
N GLY A 122 10.45 15.66 -13.31
CA GLY A 122 10.27 15.53 -14.76
C GLY A 122 9.03 14.67 -15.09
N GLN A 123 9.23 13.56 -15.80
CA GLN A 123 8.18 12.59 -16.15
C GLN A 123 8.09 11.40 -15.20
N THR A 124 8.94 11.35 -14.18
CA THR A 124 9.01 10.20 -13.27
C THR A 124 8.29 10.52 -11.97
N LEU A 125 7.38 9.65 -11.58
CA LEU A 125 6.77 9.62 -10.25
C LEU A 125 7.58 8.69 -9.37
N THR A 126 7.94 9.16 -8.19
CA THR A 126 8.68 8.41 -7.17
C THR A 126 7.87 8.39 -5.88
N THR A 127 7.76 7.22 -5.24
CA THR A 127 7.15 7.10 -3.92
C THR A 127 8.18 6.91 -2.80
N SER A 128 7.77 7.10 -1.55
CA SER A 128 8.55 6.73 -0.36
C SER A 128 8.94 5.25 -0.36
N VAL A 129 10.06 4.92 0.30
CA VAL A 129 10.59 3.55 0.39
C VAL A 129 9.64 2.61 1.15
N ALA A 130 9.46 1.40 0.63
CA ALA A 130 8.67 0.32 1.21
C ALA A 130 9.17 -1.06 0.73
N SER A 131 8.61 -2.15 1.29
CA SER A 131 9.00 -3.51 0.94
C SER A 131 8.45 -3.99 -0.41
N SER A 132 7.29 -3.49 -0.84
CA SER A 132 6.78 -3.70 -2.19
C SER A 132 5.84 -2.57 -2.60
N TYR A 133 5.64 -2.43 -3.91
CA TYR A 133 4.86 -1.37 -4.54
C TYR A 133 3.88 -1.97 -5.54
N GLN A 134 2.74 -1.31 -5.70
CA GLN A 134 1.81 -1.56 -6.79
C GLN A 134 1.12 -0.25 -7.18
N TRP A 135 1.30 0.20 -8.42
CA TRP A 135 0.72 1.44 -8.91
C TRP A 135 -0.66 1.27 -9.54
N TYR A 136 -1.45 2.34 -9.48
CA TYR A 136 -2.81 2.44 -10.02
C TYR A 136 -2.99 3.77 -10.73
N LEU A 137 -3.80 3.77 -11.80
CA LEU A 137 -4.35 4.94 -12.46
C LEU A 137 -5.86 5.00 -12.15
N GLY A 138 -6.26 5.95 -11.30
CA GLY A 138 -7.58 5.97 -10.68
C GLY A 138 -7.82 4.70 -9.87
N SER A 139 -8.85 3.95 -10.23
CA SER A 139 -9.14 2.62 -9.67
C SER A 139 -8.45 1.46 -10.38
N THR A 140 -7.87 1.71 -11.56
CA THR A 140 -7.32 0.65 -12.43
C THR A 140 -5.92 0.26 -12.01
N LEU A 141 -5.69 -1.04 -11.83
CA LEU A 141 -4.38 -1.61 -11.57
C LEU A 141 -3.46 -1.43 -12.78
N LEU A 142 -2.25 -0.93 -12.56
CA LEU A 142 -1.20 -0.90 -13.59
C LEU A 142 -0.34 -2.14 -13.47
N SER A 143 -0.60 -3.13 -14.32
CA SER A 143 0.14 -4.40 -14.33
C SER A 143 1.64 -4.17 -14.47
N ASN A 144 2.42 -4.95 -13.71
CA ASN A 144 3.89 -4.92 -13.70
C ASN A 144 4.53 -3.60 -13.25
N GLN A 145 3.74 -2.64 -12.75
CA GLN A 145 4.27 -1.43 -12.11
C GLN A 145 4.48 -1.69 -10.62
N THR A 146 5.57 -2.39 -10.29
CA THR A 146 5.92 -2.81 -8.92
C THR A 146 7.21 -2.19 -8.38
N SER A 147 7.80 -1.25 -9.13
CA SER A 147 8.97 -0.47 -8.71
C SER A 147 8.58 0.75 -7.87
N GLN A 148 9.53 1.28 -7.09
CA GLN A 148 9.37 2.53 -6.36
C GLN A 148 9.12 3.74 -7.28
N THR A 149 9.54 3.64 -8.54
CA THR A 149 9.43 4.70 -9.55
C THR A 149 8.67 4.21 -10.76
N ILE A 150 7.86 5.09 -11.36
CA ILE A 150 7.23 4.88 -12.66
C ILE A 150 7.38 6.13 -13.53
N SER A 151 7.34 5.97 -14.85
CA SER A 151 7.31 7.08 -15.81
C SER A 151 6.00 7.02 -16.59
N PRO A 152 4.92 7.63 -16.08
CA PRO A 152 3.61 7.48 -16.69
C PRO A 152 3.51 8.20 -18.03
N THR A 153 2.81 7.58 -18.97
CA THR A 153 2.60 8.09 -20.34
C THR A 153 1.24 8.73 -20.54
N GLN A 154 0.32 8.58 -19.59
CA GLN A 154 -1.03 9.11 -19.65
C GLN A 154 -1.22 10.12 -18.50
N PRO A 155 -1.88 11.26 -18.75
CA PRO A 155 -2.31 12.13 -17.66
C PRO A 155 -3.41 11.43 -16.85
N GLY A 156 -3.50 11.75 -15.57
CA GLY A 156 -4.54 11.25 -14.70
C GLY A 156 -4.10 11.15 -13.25
N GLN A 157 -4.96 10.54 -12.44
CA GLN A 157 -4.75 10.44 -11.01
C GLN A 157 -4.02 9.14 -10.66
N TYR A 158 -2.76 9.24 -10.27
CA TYR A 158 -1.95 8.10 -9.87
C TYR A 158 -2.00 7.89 -8.36
N ARG A 159 -2.06 6.64 -7.93
CA ARG A 159 -1.87 6.28 -6.52
C ARG A 159 -1.05 5.01 -6.44
N VAL A 160 -0.34 4.84 -5.34
CA VAL A 160 0.48 3.64 -5.09
C VAL A 160 0.02 2.97 -3.82
N GLN A 161 -0.13 1.65 -3.88
CA GLN A 161 -0.22 0.81 -2.70
C GLN A 161 1.18 0.33 -2.35
N ILE A 162 1.56 0.49 -1.09
CA ILE A 162 2.78 -0.11 -0.56
C ILE A 162 2.43 -1.19 0.45
N LYS A 163 3.33 -2.16 0.63
CA LYS A 163 3.27 -3.10 1.76
C LYS A 163 4.51 -2.97 2.64
N GLY A 164 4.27 -3.16 3.93
CA GLY A 164 5.31 -3.26 4.94
C GLY A 164 6.06 -4.59 4.89
N ALA A 165 7.01 -4.73 5.80
CA ALA A 165 7.77 -5.95 5.95
C ALA A 165 6.86 -7.12 6.38
N ALA A 166 7.32 -8.33 6.07
CA ALA A 166 6.81 -9.58 6.64
C ALA A 166 6.77 -9.51 8.19
N PRO A 167 5.94 -10.34 8.85
CA PRO A 167 5.14 -11.42 8.29
C PRO A 167 3.74 -11.02 7.80
N ALA A 168 3.12 -9.96 8.33
CA ALA A 168 1.75 -9.60 7.92
C ALA A 168 1.67 -8.78 6.61
N SER A 169 2.79 -8.20 6.16
CA SER A 169 2.86 -7.45 4.89
C SER A 169 1.77 -6.37 4.74
N CYS A 170 1.54 -5.61 5.82
CA CYS A 170 0.46 -4.65 5.95
C CYS A 170 0.48 -3.59 4.83
N GLY A 171 -0.67 -3.42 4.16
CA GLY A 171 -0.80 -2.54 3.00
C GLY A 171 -1.44 -1.19 3.31
N ILE A 172 -0.94 -0.12 2.70
CA ILE A 172 -1.53 1.23 2.75
C ILE A 172 -1.42 1.92 1.39
N PHE A 173 -2.39 2.79 1.06
CA PHE A 173 -2.39 3.59 -0.15
C PHE A 173 -1.84 5.00 0.10
N SER A 174 -1.22 5.58 -0.94
CA SER A 174 -0.93 7.01 -0.99
C SER A 174 -2.21 7.83 -1.15
N ASP A 175 -2.11 9.13 -0.90
CA ASP A 175 -3.07 10.05 -1.49
C ASP A 175 -2.99 10.01 -3.03
N PRO A 176 -4.08 10.31 -3.73
CA PRO A 176 -4.05 10.40 -5.17
C PRO A 176 -3.23 11.61 -5.65
N PHE A 177 -2.36 11.38 -6.64
CA PHE A 177 -1.51 12.40 -7.26
C PHE A 177 -1.99 12.69 -8.68
N ASN A 178 -2.35 13.95 -8.97
CA ASN A 178 -2.77 14.35 -10.30
C ASN A 178 -1.55 14.58 -11.19
N TYR A 179 -1.23 13.61 -12.04
CA TYR A 179 -0.18 13.71 -13.03
C TYR A 179 -0.71 14.35 -14.31
N VAL A 180 -0.07 15.44 -14.71
CA VAL A 180 -0.27 16.09 -16.00
C VAL A 180 0.98 15.91 -16.84
N VAL A 181 0.82 15.54 -18.11
CA VAL A 181 1.95 15.44 -19.04
C VAL A 181 2.34 16.88 -19.41
N THR A 182 3.29 17.46 -18.68
CA THR A 182 3.79 18.82 -18.91
C THR A 182 4.93 18.87 -19.92
N ALA A 183 5.42 17.72 -20.39
CA ALA A 183 6.42 17.66 -21.44
C ALA A 183 5.72 17.71 -22.81
N ILE A 184 5.79 18.85 -23.50
CA ILE A 184 5.87 18.81 -24.95
C ILE A 184 7.22 18.16 -25.25
N LYS A 185 7.27 16.82 -25.23
CA LYS A 185 8.34 16.12 -25.93
C LYS A 185 8.20 16.60 -27.37
N GLU A 186 9.23 17.25 -27.89
CA GLU A 186 9.25 17.52 -29.31
C GLU A 186 9.08 16.21 -30.04
N ASP A 187 8.10 16.19 -30.92
CA ASP A 187 7.78 15.03 -31.73
C ASP A 187 9.08 14.57 -32.40
N ASN A 188 9.41 13.27 -32.34
CA ASN A 188 10.61 12.69 -32.97
C ASN A 188 10.67 13.06 -34.47
N LYS A 189 9.55 13.51 -35.06
CA LYS A 189 9.51 14.14 -36.38
C LYS A 189 10.56 15.24 -36.58
N PHE A 190 10.96 15.97 -35.54
CA PHE A 190 11.96 17.05 -35.63
C PHE A 190 13.39 16.58 -35.38
N ASP A 191 13.65 15.27 -35.29
CA ASP A 191 15.00 14.73 -35.25
C ASP A 191 15.78 15.18 -36.51
N GLY A 192 16.96 15.77 -36.29
CA GLY A 192 17.78 16.35 -37.35
C GLY A 192 17.44 17.80 -37.74
N LEU A 193 16.46 18.45 -37.10
CA LEU A 193 16.27 19.90 -37.22
C LEU A 193 17.44 20.62 -36.56
N THR A 194 18.24 21.34 -37.35
CA THR A 194 19.36 22.15 -36.86
C THR A 194 19.23 23.59 -37.32
N PHE A 195 19.79 24.53 -36.56
CA PHE A 195 19.85 25.93 -36.93
C PHE A 195 21.09 26.60 -36.37
N TYR A 196 21.66 27.53 -37.13
CA TYR A 196 22.87 28.25 -36.75
C TYR A 196 23.04 29.52 -37.59
N PRO A 197 23.81 30.51 -37.11
CA PRO A 197 24.32 30.60 -35.74
C PRO A 197 23.22 31.02 -34.76
N ASN A 198 23.45 30.79 -33.47
CA ASN A 198 22.68 31.39 -32.38
C ASN A 198 23.66 31.71 -31.24
N PRO A 199 23.98 32.98 -30.95
CA PRO A 199 23.38 34.21 -31.48
C PRO A 199 23.61 34.47 -32.98
N VAL A 200 22.72 35.24 -33.62
CA VAL A 200 22.75 35.61 -35.05
C VAL A 200 22.71 37.14 -35.20
N THR A 201 23.27 37.68 -36.28
CA THR A 201 23.24 39.13 -36.58
C THR A 201 22.31 39.47 -37.75
N THR A 202 22.37 38.72 -38.85
CA THR A 202 21.64 39.05 -40.09
C THR A 202 20.91 37.86 -40.70
N THR A 203 21.56 36.71 -40.83
CA THR A 203 21.00 35.53 -41.51
C THR A 203 21.17 34.28 -40.64
N ILE A 204 20.09 33.51 -40.49
CA ILE A 204 20.10 32.20 -39.84
C ILE A 204 19.95 31.11 -40.90
N HIS A 205 20.71 30.03 -40.75
CA HIS A 205 20.55 28.80 -41.51
C HIS A 205 19.66 27.85 -40.71
N VAL A 206 18.63 27.30 -41.35
CA VAL A 206 17.77 26.26 -40.78
C VAL A 206 17.83 25.05 -41.70
N GLU A 207 18.15 23.89 -41.16
CA GLU A 207 18.29 22.66 -41.92
C GLU A 207 17.36 21.58 -41.37
N PHE A 208 16.52 21.04 -42.26
CA PHE A 208 15.57 19.99 -41.91
C PHE A 208 15.17 19.16 -43.13
N VAL A 209 15.13 17.83 -42.96
CA VAL A 209 14.92 16.88 -44.07
C VAL A 209 13.49 16.92 -44.63
N GLN A 210 12.50 17.19 -43.77
CA GLN A 210 11.08 17.25 -44.15
C GLN A 210 10.70 18.65 -44.63
N LYS A 211 9.54 18.81 -45.28
CA LYS A 211 8.98 20.14 -45.56
C LYS A 211 8.58 20.84 -44.26
N PHE A 212 8.86 22.13 -44.15
CA PHE A 212 8.56 22.90 -42.95
C PHE A 212 8.21 24.35 -43.25
N ASP A 213 7.55 24.97 -42.28
CA ASP A 213 7.35 26.42 -42.20
C ASP A 213 8.08 26.92 -40.95
N VAL A 214 8.58 28.15 -40.99
CA VAL A 214 9.22 28.82 -39.85
C VAL A 214 8.52 30.14 -39.58
N GLU A 215 8.22 30.38 -38.31
CA GLU A 215 7.66 31.62 -37.81
C GLU A 215 8.53 32.15 -36.66
N PHE A 216 8.71 33.47 -36.62
CA PHE A 216 9.44 34.16 -35.56
C PHE A 216 8.46 35.02 -34.76
N PHE A 217 8.57 34.96 -33.45
CA PHE A 217 7.77 35.74 -32.51
C PHE A 217 8.70 36.53 -31.60
N ASP A 218 8.37 37.79 -31.33
CA ASP A 218 9.03 38.55 -30.28
C ASP A 218 8.56 38.11 -28.88
N ILE A 219 9.19 38.65 -27.83
CA ILE A 219 8.85 38.33 -26.44
C ILE A 219 7.42 38.70 -26.03
N SER A 220 6.73 39.55 -26.82
CA SER A 220 5.32 39.90 -26.59
C SER A 220 4.36 38.91 -27.27
N GLY A 221 4.89 37.91 -27.98
CA GLY A 221 4.10 36.92 -28.72
C GLY A 221 3.63 37.42 -30.09
N ARG A 222 4.09 38.59 -30.54
CA ARG A 222 3.75 39.11 -31.87
C ARG A 222 4.60 38.41 -32.93
N LYS A 223 3.95 37.89 -33.97
CA LYS A 223 4.62 37.28 -35.12
C LYS A 223 5.35 38.36 -35.93
N THR A 224 6.66 38.27 -36.04
CA THR A 224 7.50 39.26 -36.71
C THR A 224 7.95 38.84 -38.10
N LEU A 225 8.08 37.53 -38.35
CA LEU A 225 8.46 37.01 -39.67
C LEU A 225 7.86 35.61 -39.86
N GLN A 226 7.55 35.26 -41.11
CA GLN A 226 7.10 33.92 -41.50
C GLN A 226 7.69 33.54 -42.87
N LYS A 227 8.11 32.27 -42.98
CA LYS A 227 8.53 31.62 -44.22
C LYS A 227 7.86 30.25 -44.30
N SER A 228 7.41 29.87 -45.49
CA SER A 228 6.64 28.65 -45.69
C SER A 228 7.17 27.82 -46.87
N ASN A 229 6.83 26.53 -46.87
CA ASN A 229 7.20 25.56 -47.89
C ASN A 229 8.72 25.35 -48.05
N LEU A 230 9.46 25.48 -46.96
CA LEU A 230 10.91 25.27 -46.88
C LEU A 230 11.26 23.78 -46.89
N LYS A 231 12.45 23.41 -47.40
CA LYS A 231 12.94 22.02 -47.35
C LYS A 231 14.46 21.95 -47.47
N GLY A 232 15.09 21.09 -46.67
CA GLY A 232 16.54 20.93 -46.69
C GLY A 232 17.21 22.08 -45.93
N LYS A 233 18.28 22.64 -46.50
CA LYS A 233 19.03 23.76 -45.93
C LYS A 233 18.55 25.08 -46.51
N GLU A 234 18.10 25.98 -45.64
CA GLU A 234 17.47 27.24 -46.02
C GLU A 234 18.09 28.41 -45.26
N GLU A 235 18.19 29.57 -45.93
CA GLU A 235 18.71 30.80 -45.35
C GLU A 235 17.59 31.81 -45.12
N ILE A 236 17.44 32.27 -43.88
CA ILE A 236 16.40 33.23 -43.51
C ILE A 236 17.07 34.53 -43.07
N ASN A 237 16.81 35.58 -43.84
CA ASN A 237 17.26 36.94 -43.53
C ASN A 237 16.38 37.57 -42.45
N LEU A 238 17.01 38.00 -41.35
CA LEU A 238 16.42 38.63 -40.17
C LEU A 238 16.81 40.12 -40.04
N SER A 239 17.44 40.72 -41.05
CA SER A 239 17.94 42.11 -41.01
C SER A 239 16.86 43.18 -40.72
N GLN A 240 15.60 42.86 -40.99
CA GLN A 240 14.46 43.73 -40.75
C GLN A 240 13.94 43.65 -39.31
N LEU A 241 14.47 42.74 -38.50
CA LEU A 241 14.06 42.54 -37.12
C LEU A 241 14.97 43.32 -36.18
N ASN A 242 14.38 43.89 -35.14
CA ASN A 242 15.15 44.56 -34.09
C ASN A 242 15.94 43.54 -33.26
N ARG A 243 17.13 43.93 -32.81
CA ARG A 243 17.96 43.14 -31.90
C ARG A 243 17.17 42.75 -30.65
N GLY A 244 17.29 41.49 -30.22
CA GLY A 244 16.52 40.97 -29.09
C GLY A 244 16.35 39.46 -29.09
N MET A 245 15.54 38.98 -28.15
CA MET A 245 15.19 37.57 -28.03
C MET A 245 13.94 37.26 -28.86
N TYR A 246 13.99 36.16 -29.59
CA TYR A 246 12.88 35.66 -30.41
C TYR A 246 12.59 34.19 -30.10
N ILE A 247 11.33 33.82 -30.29
CA ILE A 247 10.88 32.42 -30.33
C ILE A 247 10.70 32.04 -31.79
N MET A 248 11.48 31.06 -32.25
CA MET A 248 11.34 30.43 -33.56
C MET A 248 10.44 29.19 -33.43
N ARG A 249 9.32 29.18 -34.16
CA ARG A 249 8.39 28.06 -34.25
C ARG A 249 8.54 27.40 -35.62
N VAL A 250 8.86 26.11 -35.64
CA VAL A 250 8.97 25.31 -36.86
C VAL A 250 7.77 24.38 -36.95
N ASN A 251 6.98 24.47 -38.02
CA ASN A 251 5.83 23.60 -38.28
C ASN A 251 6.18 22.59 -39.37
N SER A 252 5.91 21.31 -39.14
CA SER A 252 5.97 20.30 -40.19
C SER A 252 4.79 19.33 -40.07
N GLY A 253 3.92 19.33 -41.08
CA GLY A 253 2.73 18.48 -41.14
C GLY A 253 1.87 18.51 -39.87
N GLY A 254 1.58 19.71 -39.36
CA GLY A 254 0.67 19.95 -38.23
C GLY A 254 1.27 19.77 -36.84
N LYS A 255 2.57 19.46 -36.75
CA LYS A 255 3.33 19.41 -35.48
C LYS A 255 4.25 20.62 -35.39
N PHE A 256 4.61 21.02 -34.17
CA PHE A 256 5.46 22.18 -33.93
C PHE A 256 6.69 21.83 -33.08
N ALA A 257 7.83 22.41 -33.45
CA ALA A 257 9.04 22.53 -32.63
C ALA A 257 9.26 24.00 -32.27
N ILE A 258 9.80 24.27 -31.08
CA ILE A 258 10.00 25.63 -30.57
C ILE A 258 11.46 25.82 -30.15
N ARG A 259 12.09 26.90 -30.62
CA ARG A 259 13.49 27.25 -30.34
C ARG A 259 13.61 28.69 -29.90
N LYS A 260 14.54 28.95 -28.97
CA LYS A 260 14.95 30.31 -28.61
C LYS A 260 16.06 30.77 -29.57
N LEU A 261 15.94 31.99 -30.09
CA LEU A 261 16.93 32.66 -30.92
C LEU A 261 17.32 34.01 -30.33
N ILE A 262 18.61 34.35 -30.41
CA ILE A 262 19.15 35.64 -29.95
C ILE A 262 19.66 36.41 -31.18
N LEU A 263 19.06 37.55 -31.48
CA LEU A 263 19.46 38.46 -32.57
C LEU A 263 20.25 39.64 -32.02
N GLN A 264 21.46 39.89 -32.56
CA GLN A 264 22.46 40.85 -32.07
C GLN A 264 22.77 42.01 -33.02
#